data_AF-A0A1V1UMP3-F1
#
_entry.id   AF-A0A1V1UMP3-F1
#
_cell.length_a   1.000
_cell.length_b   1.000
_cell.length_c   1.000
_cell.angle_alpha   90.00
_cell.angle_beta   90.00
_cell.angle_gamma   90.00
#
_symmetry.space_group_name_H-M   'P 1'
#
loop_
_entity.id
_entity.type
_entity.pdbx_description
1 polymer ?
#
loop_
_entity_poly.entity_id
_entity_poly.type
_entity_poly.pdbx_seq_one_letter_code
_entity_poly.pdbx_strand_id
1 'polypeptide(L)' 'MKTHDDVPKRLLRITEIIAPGGPIPVGKSTWWEGVKSGRFPQPIKLGPRITVWREDDI' A
#
# COMPACT_ATOMS: atom_id res chain seq x y z
N MET A 1 3.45 2.06 27.49
CA MET A 1 3.37 3.27 26.66
C MET A 1 4.54 3.22 25.68
N LYS A 2 4.33 2.76 24.44
CA LYS A 2 5.41 2.72 23.44
C LYS A 2 5.25 3.91 22.51
N THR A 3 6.11 4.89 22.69
CA THR A 3 6.41 5.95 21.73
C THR A 3 7.15 5.32 20.56
N HIS A 4 6.52 5.26 19.39
CA HIS A 4 7.20 4.94 18.11
C HIS A 4 6.88 6.06 17.12
N ASP A 5 7.07 7.30 17.57
CA ASP A 5 6.79 8.50 16.82
C ASP A 5 8.13 9.19 16.57
N ASP A 6 8.77 8.87 15.43
CA ASP A 6 9.49 9.85 14.59
C ASP A 6 10.06 9.26 13.28
N VAL A 7 9.65 8.06 12.83
CA VAL A 7 9.97 7.64 11.46
C VAL A 7 8.88 8.21 10.55
N PRO A 8 9.18 9.03 9.53
CA PRO A 8 8.18 9.49 8.60
C PRO A 8 7.54 8.27 7.92
N LYS A 9 6.26 8.00 8.24
CA LYS A 9 5.53 6.86 7.66
C LYS A 9 5.50 7.01 6.14
N ARG A 10 6.24 6.16 5.44
CA ARG A 10 6.38 6.21 3.97
C ARG A 10 5.05 5.88 3.31
N LEU A 11 4.79 6.56 2.19
CA LEU A 11 3.64 6.30 1.33
C LEU A 11 4.10 5.54 0.10
N LEU A 12 3.59 4.33 -0.07
CA LEU A 12 3.99 3.42 -1.13
C LEU A 12 3.04 3.52 -2.33
N ARG A 13 3.61 3.49 -3.54
CA ARG A 13 2.84 3.26 -4.77
C ARG A 13 2.64 1.77 -4.98
N ILE A 14 1.62 1.41 -5.76
CA ILE A 14 1.30 0.01 -6.08
C ILE A 14 2.52 -0.78 -6.59
N THR A 15 3.41 -0.14 -7.36
CA THR A 15 4.64 -0.76 -7.91
C THR A 15 5.70 -1.09 -6.86
N GLU A 16 5.69 -0.42 -5.71
CA GLU A 16 6.59 -0.70 -4.58
C GLU A 16 6.03 -1.81 -3.67
N ILE A 17 4.75 -2.17 -3.85
CA ILE A 17 4.06 -3.18 -3.05
C ILE A 17 4.08 -4.53 -3.75
N ILE A 18 3.84 -4.53 -5.07
CA ILE A 18 3.68 -5.75 -5.86
C ILE A 18 4.93 -6.07 -6.69
N ALA A 19 5.06 -7.33 -7.10
CA ALA A 19 6.14 -7.76 -7.98
C ALA A 19 6.19 -7.01 -9.33
N PRO A 20 7.38 -6.82 -9.92
CA PRO A 20 8.69 -7.24 -9.40
C PRO A 20 9.33 -6.23 -8.42
N GLY A 21 8.73 -5.07 -8.20
CA GLY A 21 9.35 -3.99 -7.41
C GLY A 21 9.10 -4.08 -5.91
N GLY A 22 8.07 -4.81 -5.48
CA GLY A 22 7.68 -4.95 -4.10
C GLY A 22 7.65 -6.39 -3.58
N PRO A 23 7.45 -6.56 -2.27
CA PRO A 23 7.54 -7.85 -1.59
C PRO A 23 6.39 -8.82 -1.90
N ILE A 24 5.25 -8.32 -2.40
CA ILE A 24 4.05 -9.15 -2.58
C ILE A 24 4.04 -9.72 -4.01
N PRO A 25 4.13 -11.05 -4.19
CA PRO A 25 4.29 -11.68 -5.51
C PRO A 25 2.96 -11.81 -6.26
N VAL A 26 2.27 -10.69 -6.49
CA VAL A 26 1.00 -10.62 -7.23
C VAL A 26 1.05 -9.55 -8.31
N GLY A 27 0.14 -9.60 -9.27
CA GLY A 27 -0.04 -8.55 -10.28
C GLY A 27 -0.96 -7.42 -9.81
N LYS A 28 -1.02 -6.33 -10.58
CA LYS A 28 -1.88 -5.17 -10.29
C LYS A 28 -3.35 -5.56 -10.18
N SER A 29 -3.86 -6.40 -11.08
CA SER A 29 -5.26 -6.81 -11.10
C SER A 29 -5.63 -7.57 -9.82
N THR A 30 -4.84 -8.57 -9.45
CA THR A 30 -5.00 -9.34 -8.21
C THR A 30 -4.97 -8.44 -6.98
N TRP A 31 -4.07 -7.45 -6.96
CA TRP A 31 -4.04 -6.45 -5.90
C TRP A 31 -5.35 -5.67 -5.80
N TRP A 32 -5.84 -5.12 -6.90
CA TRP A 32 -7.10 -4.36 -6.90
C TRP A 32 -8.32 -5.21 -6.54
N GLU A 33 -8.37 -6.46 -6.99
CA GLU A 33 -9.41 -7.41 -6.60
C GLU A 33 -9.37 -7.70 -5.10
N GLY A 34 -8.17 -7.90 -4.54
CA GLY A 34 -7.98 -8.10 -3.10
C GLY A 34 -8.30 -6.85 -2.27
N VAL A 35 -8.02 -5.65 -2.79
CA VAL A 35 -8.46 -4.39 -2.16
C VAL A 35 -9.99 -4.33 -2.15
N LYS A 36 -10.65 -4.66 -3.27
CA LYS A 36 -12.11 -4.65 -3.36
C LYS A 36 -12.76 -5.70 -2.44
N SER A 37 -12.14 -6.87 -2.28
CA SER A 37 -12.64 -7.93 -1.40
C SER A 37 -12.29 -7.75 0.08
N GLY A 38 -11.47 -6.74 0.42
CA GLY A 38 -11.00 -6.50 1.78
C GLY A 38 -9.83 -7.40 2.22
N ARG A 39 -9.24 -8.17 1.30
CA ARG A 39 -8.02 -8.96 1.56
C ARG A 39 -6.76 -8.10 1.70
N PHE A 40 -6.70 -6.98 1.00
CA PHE A 40 -5.58 -6.04 1.03
C PHE A 40 -6.01 -4.68 1.60
N PRO A 41 -5.09 -3.89 2.17
CA PRO A 41 -5.40 -2.61 2.77
C PRO A 41 -6.02 -1.63 1.76
N GLN A 42 -6.92 -0.79 2.26
CA GLN A 42 -7.59 0.20 1.42
C GLN A 42 -6.62 1.32 1.01
N PRO A 43 -6.67 1.78 -0.25
CA PRO A 43 -5.83 2.86 -0.72
C PRO A 43 -6.21 4.21 -0.12
N ILE A 44 -5.22 5.07 0.04
CA ILE A 44 -5.38 6.49 0.35
C ILE A 44 -5.26 7.30 -0.94
N LYS A 45 -6.21 8.22 -1.17
CA LYS A 45 -6.17 9.17 -2.29
C LYS A 45 -5.53 10.48 -1.84
N LEU A 46 -4.38 10.83 -2.40
CA LEU A 46 -3.75 12.15 -2.18
C LEU A 46 -4.21 13.20 -3.20
N GLY A 47 -4.81 12.76 -4.30
CA GLY A 47 -5.29 13.61 -5.37
C GLY A 47 -5.97 12.78 -6.47
N PRO A 48 -6.45 13.42 -7.55
CA PRO A 48 -7.30 12.78 -8.55
C PRO A 48 -6.65 11.56 -9.24
N ARG A 49 -5.31 11.54 -9.33
CA ARG A 49 -4.54 10.43 -9.95
C ARG A 49 -3.49 9.83 -9.02
N ILE A 50 -3.51 10.18 -7.74
CA ILE A 50 -2.50 9.76 -6.78
C ILE A 50 -3.13 8.84 -5.75
N THR A 51 -2.84 7.56 -5.90
CA THR A 51 -3.20 6.51 -4.95
C THR A 51 -1.94 5.98 -4.30
N VAL A 52 -1.98 5.82 -2.98
CA VAL A 52 -0.89 5.34 -2.13
C VAL A 52 -1.41 4.44 -1.02
N TRP A 53 -0.51 3.71 -0.38
CA TRP A 53 -0.75 2.96 0.86
C TRP A 53 0.28 3.39 1.90
N ARG A 54 -0.01 3.24 3.19
CA ARG A 54 1.01 3.43 4.22
C ARG A 54 1.87 2.18 4.26
N GLU A 55 3.17 2.36 4.42
CA GLU A 55 4.11 1.24 4.63
C GLU A 55 3.71 0.37 5.83
N ASP A 56 3.11 0.96 6.85
CA ASP A 56 2.63 0.29 8.08
C ASP A 56 1.43 -0.66 7.85
N ASP A 57 0.69 -0.48 6.75
CA ASP A 57 -0.47 -1.31 6.38
C ASP A 57 -0.08 -2.51 5.50
N ILE A 58 1.17 -2.57 5.02
CA ILE A 58 1.64 -3.49 3.96
C ILE A 58 2.53 -4.59 4.52
#